data_AF-A0A3R7TZH0-F1
#
_entry.id   AF-A0A3R7TZH0-F1
#
_cell.length_a   1.000
_cell.length_b   1.000
_cell.length_c   1.000
_cell.angle_alpha   90.00
_cell.angle_beta   90.00
_cell.angle_gamma   90.00
#
_symmetry.space_group_name_H-M   'P 1'
#
loop_
_entity.id
_entity.type
_entity.pdbx_description
1 polymer ?
#
loop_
_entity_poly.entity_id
_entity_poly.type
_entity_poly.pdbx_seq_one_letter_code
_entity_poly.pdbx_strand_id
1 'polypeptide(L)' 'MSERFLPTEDPVMESVLQWTVNRDAQDVRRLLEWLPEARSSRERKALLERVRSLLLELEGAMNRLDELH' A
#
# COMPACT_ATOMS: atom_id res chain seq x y z
N MET A 1 9.65 -4.10 -21.03
CA MET A 1 8.89 -2.92 -20.58
C MET A 1 8.33 -2.27 -21.83
N SER A 2 7.06 -2.54 -22.13
CA SER A 2 6.38 -1.94 -23.28
C SER A 2 5.94 -0.55 -22.85
N GLU A 3 6.55 0.49 -23.41
CA GLU A 3 6.08 1.86 -23.22
C GLU A 3 4.66 1.96 -23.81
N ARG A 4 3.66 2.16 -22.94
CA ARG A 4 2.26 2.25 -23.36
C ARG A 4 2.07 3.58 -24.08
N PHE A 5 1.77 3.51 -25.37
CA PHE A 5 1.58 4.68 -26.23
C PHE A 5 0.24 5.41 -26.02
N LEU A 6 -0.69 4.83 -25.24
CA LEU A 6 -1.96 5.45 -24.89
C LEU A 6 -2.08 5.55 -23.35
N PRO A 7 -2.49 6.72 -22.82
CA PRO A 7 -2.82 6.85 -21.41
C PRO A 7 -4.00 5.92 -21.07
N THR A 8 -4.06 5.44 -19.82
CA THR A 8 -5.24 4.74 -19.29
C THR A 8 -6.49 5.62 -19.44
N GLU A 9 -7.67 5.03 -19.33
CA GLU A 9 -8.95 5.76 -19.35
C GLU A 9 -9.07 6.78 -18.22
N ASP A 10 -8.37 6.56 -17.09
CA ASP A 10 -8.31 7.49 -15.95
C ASP A 10 -6.86 7.66 -15.42
N PRO A 11 -6.06 8.56 -16.02
CA PRO A 11 -4.64 8.71 -15.67
C PRO A 11 -4.43 9.33 -14.28
N VAL A 12 -5.42 10.04 -13.77
CA VAL A 12 -5.38 10.58 -12.40
C VAL A 12 -5.56 9.44 -11.42
N MET A 13 -6.55 8.56 -11.65
CA MET A 13 -6.75 7.37 -10.82
C MET A 13 -5.53 6.46 -10.82
N GLU A 14 -4.95 6.15 -11.99
CA GLU A 14 -3.71 5.35 -12.07
C GLU A 14 -2.57 5.98 -11.25
N SER A 15 -2.39 7.30 -11.34
CA SER A 15 -1.37 8.03 -10.56
C SER A 15 -1.63 7.94 -9.05
N VAL A 16 -2.89 8.07 -8.62
CA VAL A 16 -3.27 7.96 -7.21
C VAL A 16 -3.05 6.54 -6.69
N LEU A 17 -3.46 5.52 -7.44
CA LEU A 17 -3.27 4.13 -7.05
C LEU A 17 -1.79 3.76 -6.97
N GLN A 18 -0.98 4.21 -7.93
CA GLN A 18 0.47 4.00 -7.90
C GLN A 18 1.12 4.69 -6.70
N TRP A 19 0.66 5.89 -6.35
CA TRP A 19 1.10 6.59 -5.14
C TRP A 19 0.69 5.82 -3.87
N THR A 20 -0.55 5.31 -3.81
CA THR A 20 -1.06 4.54 -2.67
C THR A 20 -0.24 3.28 -2.44
N VAL A 21 0.03 2.49 -3.49
CA VAL A 21 0.88 1.30 -3.39
C VAL A 21 2.26 1.65 -2.82
N ASN A 22 2.88 2.72 -3.31
CA ASN A 22 4.20 3.16 -2.85
C ASN A 22 4.18 3.63 -1.39
N ARG A 23 3.17 4.42 -1.01
CA ARG A 23 2.98 4.91 0.36
C ARG A 23 2.78 3.75 1.33
N ASP A 24 1.88 2.83 1.01
CA ASP A 24 1.50 1.73 1.90
C ASP A 24 2.62 0.74 2.10
N ALA A 25 3.37 0.41 1.04
CA ALA A 25 4.56 -0.44 1.16
C ALA A 25 5.61 0.20 2.10
N GLN A 26 5.83 1.51 2.00
CA GLN A 26 6.76 2.23 2.87
C GLN A 26 6.26 2.30 4.32
N ASP A 27 4.95 2.51 4.52
CA ASP A 27 4.32 2.58 5.84
C ASP A 27 4.34 1.21 6.53
N VAL A 28 4.00 0.14 5.82
CA VAL A 28 4.09 -1.23 6.33
C VAL A 28 5.50 -1.54 6.78
N ARG A 29 6.52 -1.21 5.98
CA ARG A 29 7.92 -1.42 6.35
C ARG A 29 8.26 -0.70 7.66
N ARG A 30 7.92 0.58 7.78
CA ARG A 30 8.18 1.37 9.01
C ARG A 30 7.47 0.81 10.24
N LEU A 31 6.22 0.37 10.09
CA LEU A 31 5.47 -0.21 11.21
C LEU A 31 6.08 -1.54 11.68
N LEU A 32 6.61 -2.34 10.75
CA LEU A 32 7.31 -3.58 11.08
C LEU A 32 8.67 -3.33 11.74
N GLU A 33 9.37 -2.24 11.39
CA GLU A 33 10.58 -1.78 12.09
C GLU A 33 10.30 -1.39 13.55
N TRP A 34 9.15 -0.76 13.83
CA TRP A 34 8.75 -0.38 15.20
C TRP A 34 8.19 -1.55 16.04
N LEU A 35 7.81 -2.66 15.41
CA LEU A 35 7.23 -3.82 16.10
C LEU A 35 8.13 -4.42 17.21
N PRO A 36 9.45 -4.65 17.00
CA PRO A 36 10.35 -5.08 18.07
C PRO A 36 10.54 -4.03 19.18
N GLU A 37 10.45 -2.74 18.86
CA GLU A 37 10.64 -1.62 19.80
C GLU A 37 9.45 -1.38 20.73
N ALA A 38 8.29 -1.93 20.39
CA ALA A 38 7.06 -1.78 21.16
C ALA A 38 7.22 -2.25 22.62
N ARG A 39 6.78 -1.41 23.56
CA ARG A 39 6.95 -1.60 25.01
C ARG A 39 5.92 -2.54 25.63
N SER A 40 4.89 -2.92 24.88
CA SER A 40 3.83 -3.81 25.36
C SER A 40 3.23 -4.67 24.27
N SER A 41 2.61 -5.79 24.66
CA SER A 41 1.84 -6.64 23.73
C SER A 41 0.62 -5.90 23.16
N ARG A 42 0.07 -4.92 23.87
CA ARG A 42 -1.02 -4.06 23.36
C ARG A 42 -0.54 -3.20 22.20
N GLU A 43 0.62 -2.57 22.36
CA GLU A 43 1.26 -1.75 21.32
C GLU A 43 1.62 -2.58 20.08
N ARG A 44 2.19 -3.78 20.28
CA ARG A 44 2.44 -4.73 19.18
C ARG A 44 1.17 -5.09 18.42
N LYS A 45 0.06 -5.35 19.13
CA LYS A 45 -1.23 -5.65 18.50
C LYS A 45 -1.74 -4.47 17.67
N ALA A 46 -1.66 -3.24 18.19
CA ALA A 46 -2.06 -2.04 17.46
C ALA A 46 -1.23 -1.82 16.19
N LEU A 47 0.10 -2.02 16.25
CA LEU A 47 0.97 -1.98 15.08
C LEU A 47 0.57 -3.03 14.04
N LEU A 48 0.34 -4.27 14.48
CA LEU A 48 -0.09 -5.36 13.57
C LEU A 48 -1.48 -5.11 12.97
N GLU A 49 -2.41 -4.52 13.72
CA GLU A 49 -3.72 -4.10 13.21
C GLU A 49 -3.56 -3.06 12.11
N ARG A 50 -2.70 -2.06 12.33
CA ARG A 50 -2.43 -1.04 11.31
C ARG A 50 -1.76 -1.62 10.07
N VAL A 51 -0.80 -2.52 10.23
CA VAL A 51 -0.16 -3.25 9.11
C VAL A 51 -1.20 -4.00 8.31
N ARG A 52 -2.10 -4.76 8.96
CA ARG A 52 -3.17 -5.48 8.25
C ARG A 52 -4.06 -4.55 7.44
N SER A 53 -4.46 -3.41 7.99
CA SER A 53 -5.28 -2.43 7.24
C SER A 53 -4.56 -1.88 6.02
N LEU A 54 -3.27 -1.59 6.12
CA LEU A 54 -2.48 -1.10 4.97
C LEU A 54 -2.26 -2.18 3.91
N LEU A 55 -2.09 -3.44 4.31
CA LEU A 55 -2.00 -4.56 3.37
C LEU A 55 -3.29 -4.74 2.57
N LEU A 56 -4.45 -4.54 3.20
CA LEU A 56 -5.75 -4.57 2.50
C LEU A 56 -5.91 -3.40 1.52
N GLU A 57 -5.47 -2.20 1.91
CA GLU A 57 -5.47 -1.02 1.02
C GLU A 57 -4.53 -1.24 -0.17
N LEU A 58 -3.33 -1.78 0.08
CA LEU A 58 -2.34 -2.10 -0.93
C LEU A 58 -2.84 -3.18 -1.92
N GLU A 59 -3.44 -4.26 -1.43
CA GLU A 59 -4.06 -5.30 -2.27
C GLU A 59 -5.18 -4.71 -3.13
N GLY A 60 -6.07 -3.91 -2.54
CA GLY A 60 -7.14 -3.23 -3.26
C GLY A 60 -6.62 -2.27 -4.33
N ALA A 61 -5.55 -1.52 -4.04
CA ALA A 61 -4.96 -0.59 -4.99
C ALA A 61 -4.30 -1.32 -6.18
N MET A 62 -3.62 -2.44 -5.93
CA MET A 62 -3.02 -3.26 -6.99
C MET A 62 -4.10 -3.90 -7.87
N ASN A 63 -5.13 -4.50 -7.27
CA ASN A 63 -6.25 -5.08 -8.04
C ASN A 63 -6.91 -4.04 -8.95
N ARG A 64 -7.08 -2.81 -8.46
CA ARG A 64 -7.67 -1.73 -9.25
C ARG A 64 -6.73 -1.19 -10.33
N LEU A 65 -5.41 -1.24 -10.13
CA LEU A 65 -4.45 -0.96 -11.19
C LEU A 65 -4.54 -1.99 -12.31
N ASP A 66 -4.68 -3.28 -11.95
CA ASP A 66 -4.86 -4.35 -12.92
C ASP A 66 -6.16 -4.19 -13.71
N GLU A 67 -7.23 -3.68 -13.09
CA GLU A 67 -8.50 -3.36 -13.78
C GLU A 67 -8.40 -2.17 -14.75
N LEU A 68 -7.42 -1.28 -14.58
CA LEU A 68 -7.19 -0.12 -15.45
C LEU A 68 -6.30 -0.44 -16.67
N HIS A 69 -5.76 -1.65 -16.75
CA HIS A 69 -4.78 -2.13 -17.74
C HIS A 69 -5.38 -3.13 -18.72
#